data_AF-A0A3D8H6J5-F1
#
_entry.id   AF-A0A3D8H6J5-F1
#
_cell.length_a   1.000
_cell.length_b   1.000
_cell.length_c   1.000
_cell.angle_alpha   90.00
_cell.angle_beta   90.00
_cell.angle_gamma   90.00
#
_symmetry.space_group_name_H-M   'P 1'
#
loop_
_entity.id
_entity.type
_entity.pdbx_description
1 polymer ?
#
loop_
_entity_poly.entity_id
_entity_poly.type
_entity_poly.pdbx_seq_one_letter_code
_entity_poly.pdbx_strand_id
1 'polypeptide(L)'
;MSAGKRAVILMLPLIAFAIGGGFYTPQASIDRINSDNTGSEPALSSLPPLPSWANDDLPDFSQYQDTTEKKAAFFSFLYPRIVLANSRILIERDYLDSLAAKETLTSKEYDWLAQQSERLRVDAEPGSDEQFALLRKRLDVIPPSLILAQAANESAWGTSRFATKGNNLFGQWCFSKGCGLVPRGRAEGASHEVAKFSSPYRSVRAYIQNLNRHPTYQLLRDVRLEDRRDNAPLSGLELAEGLLGYSERGEEYIEEIRAMIHYNNLEFYDDDFRSVVRNLEPGSLEQLASTEAETGLLPRQSSLKTNPAEG
;
A
#
# COMPACT_ATOMS: atom_id res chain seq x y z
N MET A 1 -17.85 -38.66 30.21
CA MET A 1 -18.74 -37.83 29.36
C MET A 1 -19.07 -36.55 30.11
N SER A 2 -18.51 -35.41 29.70
CA SER A 2 -19.11 -34.07 29.83
C SER A 2 -18.20 -33.10 29.07
N ALA A 3 -18.59 -32.77 27.84
CA ALA A 3 -17.92 -31.79 27.01
C ALA A 3 -18.52 -30.42 27.31
N GLY A 4 -17.80 -29.61 28.07
CA GLY A 4 -18.12 -28.20 28.31
C GLY A 4 -17.78 -27.37 27.08
N LYS A 5 -18.82 -26.87 26.40
CA LYS A 5 -18.73 -25.92 25.29
C LYS A 5 -18.01 -24.64 25.76
N ARG A 6 -16.81 -24.37 25.25
CA ARG A 6 -16.19 -23.04 25.34
C ARG A 6 -16.78 -22.19 24.21
N ALA A 7 -17.73 -21.33 24.57
CA ALA A 7 -18.17 -20.24 23.70
C ALA A 7 -17.03 -19.21 23.60
N VAL A 8 -16.40 -19.12 22.43
CA VAL A 8 -15.49 -18.02 22.09
C VAL A 8 -16.35 -16.81 21.78
N ILE A 9 -16.40 -15.86 22.70
CA ILE A 9 -17.01 -14.55 22.48
C ILE A 9 -16.02 -13.75 21.61
N LEU A 10 -16.36 -13.57 20.34
CA LEU A 10 -15.74 -12.59 19.44
C LEU A 10 -16.14 -11.19 19.92
N MET A 11 -15.42 -10.65 20.90
CA MET A 11 -15.42 -9.22 21.18
C MET A 11 -14.73 -8.53 19.99
N LEU A 12 -15.50 -7.85 19.14
CA LEU A 12 -14.96 -6.87 18.20
C LEU A 12 -14.31 -5.76 19.05
N PRO A 13 -12.99 -5.53 19.00
CA PRO A 13 -12.44 -4.36 19.64
C PRO A 13 -12.87 -3.13 18.83
N LEU A 14 -13.67 -2.27 19.47
CA LEU A 14 -13.76 -0.86 19.13
C LEU A 14 -12.36 -0.28 19.35
N ILE A 15 -11.50 -0.30 18.33
CA ILE A 15 -10.21 0.39 18.40
C ILE A 15 -10.50 1.88 18.29
N ALA A 16 -10.54 2.52 19.46
CA ALA A 16 -10.35 3.96 19.57
C ALA A 16 -8.87 4.23 19.34
N PHE A 17 -8.52 4.80 18.18
CA PHE A 17 -7.21 5.40 17.95
C PHE A 17 -7.25 6.83 18.51
N ALA A 18 -6.66 7.01 19.69
CA ALA A 18 -6.40 8.27 20.35
C ALA A 18 -4.97 8.82 20.06
N ILE A 19 -4.90 9.72 19.08
CA ILE A 19 -4.06 10.94 19.10
C ILE A 19 -2.59 10.71 19.55
N GLY A 20 -1.73 10.38 18.59
CA GLY A 20 -0.31 10.74 18.66
C GLY A 20 -0.13 12.26 18.55
N GLY A 21 -0.48 12.98 19.62
CA GLY A 21 -0.33 14.43 19.76
C GLY A 21 1.11 14.82 20.06
N GLY A 22 1.93 14.91 19.02
CA GLY A 22 3.13 15.74 18.99
C GLY A 22 2.84 16.95 18.09
N PHE A 23 2.92 18.16 18.65
CA PHE A 23 2.61 19.43 18.02
C PHE A 23 3.05 19.53 16.54
N TYR A 24 2.08 19.58 15.63
CA TYR A 24 2.30 20.04 14.26
C TYR A 24 1.27 21.13 13.94
N THR A 25 1.75 22.38 13.92
CA THR A 25 1.04 23.50 13.32
C THR A 25 1.41 23.55 11.83
N PRO A 26 0.48 23.37 10.87
CA PRO A 26 0.80 23.56 9.47
C PRO A 26 0.96 25.07 9.19
N GLN A 27 2.10 25.44 8.63
CA GLN A 27 2.28 26.75 8.00
C GLN A 27 1.32 26.84 6.81
N ALA A 28 0.50 27.89 6.80
CA ALA A 28 -0.37 28.19 5.68
C ALA A 28 0.45 28.76 4.53
N SER A 29 0.55 28.00 3.44
CA SER A 29 0.68 28.56 2.10
C SER A 29 -0.31 27.83 1.20
N ILE A 30 -1.39 28.55 0.90
CA ILE A 30 -2.40 28.21 -0.08
C ILE A 30 -1.78 28.40 -1.46
N ASP A 31 -1.85 27.38 -2.32
CA ASP A 31 -2.33 27.61 -3.67
C ASP A 31 -3.10 26.41 -4.22
N ARG A 32 -4.15 26.76 -4.96
CA ARG A 32 -5.31 25.94 -5.29
C ARG A 32 -4.98 24.98 -6.44
N ILE A 33 -4.99 23.68 -6.16
CA ILE A 33 -5.39 22.65 -7.12
C ILE A 33 -6.35 21.71 -6.39
N ASN A 34 -7.50 21.46 -7.01
CA ASN A 34 -8.64 20.70 -6.47
C ASN A 34 -8.21 19.55 -5.53
N SER A 35 -8.58 19.68 -4.26
CA SER A 35 -8.50 18.63 -3.25
C SER A 35 -9.56 17.56 -3.52
N ASP A 36 -9.46 16.89 -4.66
CA ASP A 36 -9.95 15.52 -4.73
C ASP A 36 -8.86 14.63 -4.11
N ASN A 37 -9.26 13.71 -3.24
CA ASN A 37 -8.37 12.71 -2.62
C ASN A 37 -7.90 11.67 -3.67
N THR A 38 -7.35 12.14 -4.80
CA THR A 38 -7.05 11.34 -6.00
C THR A 38 -5.77 10.53 -5.91
N GLY A 39 -4.98 10.62 -4.83
CA GLY A 39 -3.68 9.95 -4.77
C GLY A 39 -2.85 10.26 -6.02
N SER A 40 -2.79 11.55 -6.36
CA SER A 40 -2.34 12.06 -7.65
C SER A 40 -0.96 11.50 -7.99
N GLU A 41 -0.92 10.63 -9.01
CA GLU A 41 0.32 10.24 -9.65
C GLU A 41 0.82 11.46 -10.40
N PRO A 42 2.06 11.92 -10.18
CA PRO A 42 2.67 12.86 -11.10
C PRO A 42 2.61 12.18 -12.47
N ALA A 43 1.97 12.83 -13.43
CA ALA A 43 1.83 12.30 -14.77
C ALA A 43 3.22 12.28 -15.42
N LEU A 44 3.98 11.22 -15.19
CA LEU A 44 5.04 10.85 -16.10
C LEU A 44 4.34 10.51 -17.41
N SER A 45 4.71 11.18 -18.50
CA SER A 45 4.08 10.97 -19.81
C SER A 45 4.20 9.54 -20.32
N SER A 46 5.06 8.71 -19.72
CA SER A 46 5.22 7.29 -20.01
C SER A 46 4.43 6.34 -19.10
N LEU A 47 3.79 6.82 -18.02
CA LEU A 47 2.93 5.92 -17.24
C LEU A 47 1.71 5.54 -18.08
N PRO A 48 1.43 4.24 -18.28
CA PRO A 48 0.26 3.83 -19.03
C PRO A 48 -1.03 4.31 -18.34
N PRO A 49 -2.14 4.49 -19.08
CA PRO A 49 -3.43 4.75 -18.45
C PRO A 49 -3.80 3.61 -17.50
N LEU A 50 -4.56 3.92 -16.45
CA LEU A 50 -5.05 2.87 -15.55
C LEU A 50 -6.01 1.95 -16.32
N PRO A 51 -5.89 0.62 -16.16
CA PRO A 51 -6.87 -0.29 -16.72
C PRO A 51 -8.23 -0.08 -16.05
N SER A 52 -9.32 -0.37 -16.77
CA SER A 52 -10.69 -0.07 -16.31
C SER A 52 -10.99 -0.70 -14.94
N TRP A 53 -10.57 -1.95 -14.73
CA TRP A 53 -10.81 -2.71 -13.49
C TRP A 53 -10.15 -2.09 -12.26
N ALA A 54 -9.12 -1.25 -12.43
CA ALA A 54 -8.49 -0.55 -11.31
C ALA A 54 -9.47 0.40 -10.59
N ASN A 55 -10.53 0.83 -11.27
CA ASN A 55 -11.57 1.69 -10.71
C ASN A 55 -12.81 0.92 -10.26
N ASP A 56 -12.84 -0.41 -10.35
CA ASP A 56 -13.98 -1.20 -9.87
C ASP A 56 -14.22 -1.00 -8.37
N ASP A 57 -15.49 -1.01 -8.00
CA ASP A 57 -15.95 -0.86 -6.63
C ASP A 57 -15.52 -2.04 -5.74
N LEU A 58 -15.48 -1.79 -4.43
CA LEU A 58 -15.24 -2.84 -3.44
C LEU A 58 -16.38 -3.87 -3.47
N PRO A 59 -16.10 -5.17 -3.65
CA PRO A 59 -17.13 -6.21 -3.57
C PRO A 59 -17.77 -6.26 -2.19
N ASP A 60 -19.04 -6.66 -2.15
CA ASP A 60 -19.70 -6.93 -0.88
C ASP A 60 -19.19 -8.25 -0.30
N PHE A 61 -18.13 -8.19 0.51
CA PHE A 61 -17.58 -9.36 1.19
C PHE A 61 -18.46 -9.87 2.35
N SER A 62 -19.56 -9.19 2.70
CA SER A 62 -20.47 -9.65 3.76
C SER A 62 -21.38 -10.80 3.31
N GLN A 63 -21.48 -11.04 2.00
CA GLN A 63 -22.29 -12.13 1.44
C GLN A 63 -21.69 -13.54 1.64
N TYR A 64 -20.38 -13.63 1.94
CA TYR A 64 -19.71 -14.90 2.16
C TYR A 64 -20.03 -15.46 3.54
N GLN A 65 -20.53 -16.70 3.58
CA GLN A 65 -20.79 -17.43 4.84
C GLN A 65 -19.53 -18.14 5.34
N ASP A 66 -18.75 -18.71 4.43
CA ASP A 66 -17.49 -19.37 4.75
C ASP A 66 -16.36 -18.33 4.87
N THR A 67 -15.62 -18.40 5.97
CA THR A 67 -14.55 -17.43 6.25
C THR A 67 -13.34 -17.63 5.34
N THR A 68 -13.06 -18.85 4.92
CA THR A 68 -11.97 -19.17 3.98
C THR A 68 -12.26 -18.60 2.61
N GLU A 69 -13.49 -18.79 2.11
CA GLU A 69 -13.94 -18.22 0.84
C GLU A 69 -13.90 -16.68 0.86
N LYS A 70 -14.36 -16.06 1.96
CA LYS A 70 -14.28 -14.61 2.14
C LYS A 70 -12.84 -14.09 2.02
N LYS A 71 -11.90 -14.74 2.70
CA LYS A 71 -10.48 -14.37 2.68
C LYS A 71 -9.89 -14.52 1.28
N ALA A 72 -10.17 -15.64 0.62
CA ALA A 72 -9.69 -15.90 -0.75
C ALA A 72 -10.23 -14.85 -1.73
N ALA A 73 -11.52 -14.51 -1.65
CA ALA A 73 -12.12 -13.46 -2.47
C ALA A 73 -11.50 -12.08 -2.18
N PHE A 74 -11.29 -11.74 -0.90
CA PHE A 74 -10.67 -10.48 -0.50
C PHE A 74 -9.26 -10.34 -1.08
N PHE A 75 -8.42 -11.37 -0.95
CA PHE A 75 -7.06 -11.36 -1.48
C PHE A 75 -7.03 -11.35 -3.01
N SER A 76 -7.88 -12.14 -3.66
CA SER A 76 -7.97 -12.18 -5.13
C SER A 76 -8.39 -10.83 -5.70
N PHE A 77 -9.27 -10.10 -5.00
CA PHE A 77 -9.64 -8.75 -5.39
C PHE A 77 -8.49 -7.74 -5.16
N LEU A 78 -7.84 -7.79 -4.00
CA LEU A 78 -6.89 -6.74 -3.64
C LEU A 78 -5.52 -6.90 -4.31
N TYR A 79 -5.09 -8.13 -4.55
CA TYR A 79 -3.74 -8.42 -5.04
C TYR A 79 -3.44 -7.80 -6.43
N PRO A 80 -4.29 -7.91 -7.46
CA PRO A 80 -4.07 -7.24 -8.75
C PRO A 80 -3.87 -5.72 -8.61
N ARG A 81 -4.62 -5.08 -7.72
CA ARG A 81 -4.52 -3.63 -7.44
C ARG A 81 -3.20 -3.28 -6.77
N ILE A 82 -2.69 -4.15 -5.90
CA ILE A 82 -1.37 -4.03 -5.27
C ILE A 82 -0.26 -4.19 -6.32
N VAL A 83 -0.33 -5.24 -7.15
CA VAL A 83 0.64 -5.48 -8.24
C VAL A 83 0.70 -4.27 -9.16
N LEU A 84 -0.44 -3.77 -9.62
CA LEU A 84 -0.52 -2.55 -10.43
C LEU A 84 0.11 -1.34 -9.74
N ALA A 85 -0.21 -1.10 -8.46
CA ALA A 85 0.31 0.04 -7.72
C ALA A 85 1.84 -0.02 -7.55
N ASN A 86 2.39 -1.20 -7.27
CA ASN A 86 3.83 -1.41 -7.12
C ASN A 86 4.56 -1.39 -8.48
N SER A 87 4.00 -1.98 -9.53
CA SER A 87 4.61 -1.95 -10.87
C SER A 87 4.76 -0.52 -11.39
N ARG A 88 3.79 0.36 -11.12
CA ARG A 88 3.92 1.79 -11.46
C ARG A 88 5.04 2.49 -10.69
N ILE A 89 5.27 2.13 -9.42
CA ILE A 89 6.43 2.64 -8.65
C ILE A 89 7.74 2.16 -9.27
N LEU A 90 7.79 0.91 -9.75
CA LEU A 90 8.98 0.39 -10.43
C LEU A 90 9.26 1.13 -11.75
N ILE A 91 8.23 1.50 -12.52
CA ILE A 91 8.38 2.35 -13.72
C ILE A 91 8.94 3.72 -13.33
N GLU A 92 8.38 4.37 -12.30
CA GLU A 92 8.88 5.66 -11.82
C GLU A 92 10.35 5.55 -11.33
N ARG A 93 10.70 4.43 -10.70
CA ARG A 93 12.05 4.16 -10.19
C ARG A 93 13.05 3.92 -11.32
N ASP A 94 12.70 3.13 -12.32
CA ASP A 94 13.53 2.92 -13.51
C ASP A 94 13.80 4.25 -14.22
N TYR A 95 12.78 5.10 -14.34
CA TYR A 95 12.96 6.45 -14.86
C TYR A 95 13.91 7.28 -13.99
N LEU A 96 13.76 7.28 -12.66
CA LEU A 96 14.69 7.96 -11.74
C LEU A 96 16.14 7.50 -11.93
N ASP A 97 16.37 6.19 -12.06
CA ASP A 97 17.71 5.63 -12.27
C ASP A 97 18.26 6.02 -13.65
N SER A 98 17.42 6.08 -14.69
CA SER A 98 17.80 6.58 -16.01
C SER A 98 18.24 8.05 -16.00
N LEU A 99 17.60 8.87 -15.16
CA LEU A 99 17.96 10.29 -15.00
C LEU A 99 19.28 10.44 -14.25
N ALA A 100 19.52 9.62 -13.23
CA ALA A 100 20.77 9.64 -12.45
C ALA A 100 22.01 9.30 -13.30
N ALA A 101 21.83 8.58 -14.42
CA ALA A 101 22.91 8.23 -15.35
C ALA A 101 23.22 9.32 -16.39
N LYS A 102 22.44 10.42 -16.44
CA LYS A 102 22.64 11.50 -17.42
C LYS A 102 23.64 12.54 -16.92
N GLU A 103 24.48 13.04 -17.83
CA GLU A 103 25.37 14.17 -17.54
C GLU A 103 24.60 15.48 -17.36
N THR A 104 23.51 15.65 -18.10
CA THR A 104 22.66 16.86 -18.05
C THR A 104 21.19 16.48 -18.10
N LEU A 105 20.37 17.21 -17.34
CA LEU A 105 18.92 17.04 -17.29
C LEU A 105 18.23 18.18 -18.05
N THR A 106 17.13 17.85 -18.71
CA THR A 106 16.23 18.81 -19.36
C THR A 106 15.31 19.49 -18.32
N SER A 107 14.71 20.63 -18.69
CA SER A 107 13.73 21.31 -17.81
C SER A 107 12.59 20.38 -17.37
N LYS A 108 12.06 19.54 -18.26
CA LYS A 108 10.98 18.61 -17.94
C LYS A 108 11.40 17.55 -16.92
N GLU A 109 12.67 17.15 -16.94
CA GLU A 109 13.22 16.18 -15.99
C GLU A 109 13.44 16.80 -14.62
N TYR A 110 13.92 18.04 -14.58
CA TYR A 110 13.94 18.83 -13.34
C TYR A 110 12.53 19.02 -12.76
N ASP A 111 11.55 19.36 -13.59
CA ASP A 111 10.16 19.50 -13.17
C ASP A 111 9.59 18.17 -12.62
N TRP A 112 9.94 17.05 -13.25
CA TRP A 112 9.53 15.73 -12.75
C TRP A 112 10.18 15.42 -11.39
N LEU A 113 11.49 15.65 -11.23
CA LEU A 113 12.19 15.48 -9.96
C LEU A 113 11.60 16.36 -8.85
N ALA A 114 11.29 17.62 -9.16
CA ALA A 114 10.64 18.55 -8.23
C ALA A 114 9.28 18.03 -7.76
N GLN A 115 8.44 17.53 -8.69
CA GLN A 115 7.16 16.90 -8.35
C GLN A 115 7.33 15.65 -7.48
N GLN A 116 8.35 14.81 -7.74
CA GLN A 116 8.64 13.67 -6.87
C GLN A 116 9.10 14.11 -5.48
N SER A 117 9.95 15.14 -5.40
CA SER A 117 10.42 15.71 -4.15
C SER A 117 9.26 16.23 -3.30
N GLU A 118 8.35 16.99 -3.89
CA GLU A 118 7.15 17.48 -3.20
C GLU A 118 6.28 16.30 -2.72
N ARG A 119 5.94 15.38 -3.64
CA ARG A 119 5.06 14.23 -3.37
C ARG A 119 5.59 13.33 -2.25
N LEU A 120 6.90 13.08 -2.27
CA LEU A 120 7.60 12.20 -1.35
C LEU A 120 8.24 12.95 -0.17
N ARG A 121 8.08 14.26 -0.08
CA ARG A 121 8.63 15.13 0.98
C ARG A 121 10.15 15.06 1.10
N VAL A 122 10.85 15.06 -0.04
CA VAL A 122 12.32 15.13 -0.10
C VAL A 122 12.73 16.59 -0.23
N ASP A 123 13.55 17.03 0.71
CA ASP A 123 14.15 18.36 0.74
C ASP A 123 15.63 18.22 0.39
N ALA A 124 15.98 18.56 -0.85
CA ALA A 124 17.34 18.49 -1.40
C ALA A 124 17.40 19.32 -2.69
N GLU A 125 18.60 19.79 -3.04
CA GLU A 125 18.81 20.60 -4.24
C GLU A 125 18.42 19.83 -5.52
N PRO A 126 17.68 20.44 -6.47
CA PRO A 126 17.26 19.78 -7.69
C PRO A 126 18.44 19.25 -8.53
N GLY A 127 18.38 17.97 -8.89
CA GLY A 127 19.40 17.26 -9.66
C GLY A 127 20.65 16.87 -8.88
N SER A 128 20.70 17.11 -7.56
CA SER A 128 21.83 16.70 -6.73
C SER A 128 21.83 15.19 -6.45
N ASP A 129 23.02 14.63 -6.20
CA ASP A 129 23.18 13.23 -5.76
C ASP A 129 22.35 12.91 -4.50
N GLU A 130 22.22 13.88 -3.60
CA GLU A 130 21.39 13.76 -2.40
C GLU A 130 19.90 13.62 -2.74
N GLN A 131 19.38 14.44 -3.66
CA GLN A 131 18.00 14.32 -4.11
C GLN A 131 17.75 12.93 -4.70
N PHE A 132 18.63 12.45 -5.58
CA PHE A 132 18.52 11.11 -6.16
C PHE A 132 18.57 10.01 -5.10
N ALA A 133 19.48 10.09 -4.13
CA ALA A 133 19.58 9.11 -3.05
C ALA A 133 18.32 9.07 -2.17
N LEU A 134 17.79 10.24 -1.78
CA LEU A 134 16.58 10.35 -0.97
C LEU A 134 15.33 9.90 -1.72
N LEU A 135 15.20 10.27 -3.00
CA LEU A 135 14.12 9.81 -3.85
C LEU A 135 14.19 8.29 -4.04
N ARG A 136 15.38 7.72 -4.29
CA ARG A 136 15.56 6.27 -4.43
C ARG A 136 15.19 5.50 -3.15
N LYS A 137 15.41 6.08 -1.97
CA LYS A 137 14.97 5.48 -0.70
C LYS A 137 13.44 5.49 -0.51
N ARG A 138 12.76 6.54 -1.00
CA ARG A 138 11.31 6.73 -0.83
C ARG A 138 10.47 6.14 -1.96
N LEU A 139 10.99 6.11 -3.18
CA LEU A 139 10.33 5.62 -4.38
C LEU A 139 10.61 4.13 -4.58
N ASP A 140 9.97 3.30 -3.76
CA ASP A 140 10.12 1.85 -3.85
C ASP A 140 8.83 1.13 -3.41
N VAL A 141 8.71 -0.13 -3.79
CA VAL A 141 7.54 -0.97 -3.59
C VAL A 141 7.35 -1.34 -2.12
N ILE A 142 6.14 -1.73 -1.75
CA ILE A 142 5.83 -2.34 -0.46
C ILE A 142 5.41 -3.80 -0.73
N PRO A 143 5.96 -4.79 -0.01
CA PRO A 143 5.62 -6.20 -0.21
C PRO A 143 4.10 -6.44 -0.15
N PRO A 144 3.52 -7.15 -1.14
CA PRO A 144 2.09 -7.46 -1.15
C PRO A 144 1.57 -8.10 0.13
N SER A 145 2.34 -8.97 0.78
CA SER A 145 1.95 -9.64 2.03
C SER A 145 1.61 -8.63 3.13
N LEU A 146 2.44 -7.59 3.29
CA LEU A 146 2.25 -6.52 4.26
C LEU A 146 0.99 -5.71 3.96
N ILE A 147 0.79 -5.34 2.68
CA ILE A 147 -0.38 -4.57 2.26
C ILE A 147 -1.67 -5.39 2.47
N LEU A 148 -1.67 -6.68 2.11
CA LEU A 148 -2.82 -7.58 2.26
C LEU A 148 -3.16 -7.79 3.74
N ALA A 149 -2.16 -8.02 4.61
CA ALA A 149 -2.36 -8.19 6.04
C ALA A 149 -2.97 -6.95 6.68
N GLN A 150 -2.37 -5.77 6.45
CA GLN A 150 -2.89 -4.52 7.01
C GLN A 150 -4.26 -4.16 6.43
N ALA A 151 -4.49 -4.36 5.13
CA ALA A 151 -5.81 -4.14 4.55
C ALA A 151 -6.86 -5.05 5.20
N ALA A 152 -6.56 -6.33 5.39
CA ALA A 152 -7.49 -7.28 6.03
C ALA A 152 -7.79 -6.87 7.49
N ASN A 153 -6.76 -6.48 8.24
CA ASN A 153 -6.88 -6.04 9.62
C ASN A 153 -7.71 -4.74 9.75
N GLU A 154 -7.31 -3.68 9.06
CA GLU A 154 -7.90 -2.34 9.18
C GLU A 154 -9.32 -2.25 8.60
N SER A 155 -9.62 -3.06 7.59
CA SER A 155 -10.92 -3.04 6.91
C SER A 155 -11.91 -4.10 7.42
N ALA A 156 -11.51 -4.91 8.41
CA ALA A 156 -12.25 -6.12 8.79
C ALA A 156 -12.61 -6.97 7.56
N TRP A 157 -11.60 -7.32 6.75
CA TRP A 157 -11.77 -8.08 5.50
C TRP A 157 -12.74 -7.42 4.52
N GLY A 158 -12.61 -6.10 4.35
CA GLY A 158 -13.41 -5.28 3.44
C GLY A 158 -14.82 -4.94 3.92
N THR A 159 -15.22 -5.33 5.12
CA THR A 159 -16.60 -5.17 5.61
C THR A 159 -16.83 -4.00 6.55
N SER A 160 -15.78 -3.28 6.95
CA SER A 160 -15.93 -2.11 7.81
C SER A 160 -16.73 -1.00 7.12
N ARG A 161 -17.36 -0.11 7.91
CA ARG A 161 -18.09 1.05 7.38
C ARG A 161 -17.19 1.96 6.53
N PHE A 162 -15.94 2.13 6.93
CA PHE A 162 -14.99 3.00 6.22
C PHE A 162 -14.51 2.37 4.91
N ALA A 163 -14.35 1.04 4.87
CA ALA A 163 -14.10 0.31 3.64
C ALA A 163 -15.29 0.41 2.67
N THR A 164 -16.48 0.01 3.11
CA THR A 164 -17.68 -0.06 2.26
C THR A 164 -18.21 1.28 1.79
N LYS A 165 -18.08 2.36 2.59
CA LYS A 165 -18.59 3.70 2.22
C LYS A 165 -17.51 4.66 1.73
N GLY A 166 -16.26 4.38 2.06
CA GLY A 166 -15.13 5.28 1.85
C GLY A 166 -14.04 4.69 0.97
N ASN A 167 -14.13 3.42 0.58
CA ASN A 167 -13.02 2.65 0.01
C ASN A 167 -11.75 2.71 0.88
N ASN A 168 -11.84 3.09 2.16
CA ASN A 168 -10.68 3.26 3.02
C ASN A 168 -10.34 1.94 3.69
N LEU A 169 -9.44 1.20 3.05
CA LEU A 169 -9.02 -0.13 3.47
C LEU A 169 -7.96 -0.11 4.58
N PHE A 170 -7.43 1.05 4.94
CA PHE A 170 -6.24 1.19 5.80
C PHE A 170 -6.43 2.16 6.98
N GLY A 171 -7.65 2.65 7.21
CA GLY A 171 -7.93 3.60 8.30
C GLY A 171 -7.26 4.97 8.13
N GLN A 172 -6.94 5.39 6.89
CA GLN A 172 -6.20 6.63 6.64
C GLN A 172 -7.00 7.87 7.04
N TRP A 173 -6.39 8.74 7.84
CA TRP A 173 -6.96 10.02 8.25
C TRP A 173 -6.75 11.10 7.18
N CYS A 174 -7.63 12.09 7.18
CA CYS A 174 -7.46 13.34 6.47
C CYS A 174 -7.94 14.52 7.34
N PHE A 175 -7.38 15.70 7.11
CA PHE A 175 -7.45 16.83 8.05
C PHE A 175 -8.16 18.07 7.47
N SER A 176 -8.74 17.94 6.28
CA SER A 176 -9.56 19.00 5.66
C SER A 176 -11.03 18.68 5.84
N LYS A 177 -11.86 19.67 6.22
CA LYS A 177 -13.29 19.43 6.40
C LYS A 177 -13.93 18.89 5.11
N GLY A 178 -14.64 17.76 5.19
CA GLY A 178 -15.31 17.12 4.05
C GLY A 178 -14.41 16.23 3.18
N CYS A 179 -13.16 15.98 3.60
CA CYS A 179 -12.26 15.07 2.88
C CYS A 179 -12.64 13.58 3.03
N GLY A 180 -13.54 13.24 3.94
CA GLY A 180 -13.87 11.86 4.24
C GLY A 180 -15.13 11.65 5.07
N LEU A 181 -15.11 10.58 5.86
CA LEU A 181 -16.19 10.13 6.73
C LEU A 181 -15.87 10.51 8.17
N VAL A 182 -16.79 11.24 8.82
CA VAL A 182 -16.66 11.57 10.24
C VAL A 182 -16.80 10.30 11.11
N PRO A 183 -15.84 10.00 12.00
CA PRO A 183 -15.97 8.91 12.97
C PRO A 183 -17.14 9.15 13.92
N ARG A 184 -17.90 8.10 14.24
CA ARG A 184 -19.04 8.22 15.17
C ARG A 184 -18.62 8.57 16.61
N GLY A 185 -17.40 8.19 17.01
CA GLY A 185 -16.84 8.44 18.34
C GLY A 185 -15.72 9.48 18.36
N ARG A 186 -15.72 10.44 17.42
CA ARG A 186 -14.67 11.47 17.37
C ARG A 186 -14.71 12.32 18.63
N ALA A 187 -13.57 12.47 19.31
CA ALA A 187 -13.44 13.33 20.47
C ALA A 187 -13.82 14.78 20.15
N GLU A 188 -14.38 15.48 21.13
CA GLU A 188 -14.73 16.89 20.99
C GLU A 188 -13.48 17.72 20.66
N GLY A 189 -13.58 18.62 19.67
CA GLY A 189 -12.46 19.44 19.20
C GLY A 189 -11.54 18.80 18.16
N ALA A 190 -11.65 17.50 17.89
CA ALA A 190 -10.88 16.88 16.81
C ALA A 190 -11.45 17.23 15.42
N SER A 191 -10.58 17.63 14.50
CA SER A 191 -10.95 18.02 13.12
C SER A 191 -10.73 16.92 12.08
N HIS A 192 -10.09 15.82 12.44
CA HIS A 192 -9.79 14.73 11.51
C HIS A 192 -11.07 14.00 11.05
N GLU A 193 -11.02 13.52 9.82
CA GLU A 193 -11.99 12.62 9.18
C GLU A 193 -11.26 11.39 8.66
N VAL A 194 -11.98 10.28 8.44
CA VAL A 194 -11.41 9.09 7.80
C VAL A 194 -11.53 9.27 6.29
N ALA A 195 -10.41 9.35 5.58
CA ALA A 195 -10.35 9.68 4.16
C ALA A 195 -11.31 8.82 3.33
N LYS A 196 -11.92 9.44 2.31
CA LYS A 196 -12.69 8.74 1.28
C LYS A 196 -11.88 8.70 -0.02
N PHE A 197 -11.87 7.53 -0.65
CA PHE A 197 -11.21 7.29 -1.92
C PHE A 197 -12.23 6.95 -3.00
N SER A 198 -11.93 7.32 -4.24
CA SER A 198 -12.80 7.04 -5.39
C SER A 198 -12.85 5.56 -5.75
N SER A 199 -11.80 4.80 -5.44
CA SER A 199 -11.75 3.34 -5.64
C SER A 199 -10.82 2.65 -4.62
N PRO A 200 -10.93 1.33 -4.42
CA PRO A 200 -10.00 0.55 -3.60
C PRO A 200 -8.53 0.69 -4.05
N TYR A 201 -8.28 0.78 -5.36
CA TYR A 201 -6.94 1.03 -5.90
C TYR A 201 -6.35 2.35 -5.39
N ARG A 202 -7.15 3.43 -5.37
CA ARG A 202 -6.68 4.73 -4.84
C ARG A 202 -6.37 4.68 -3.35
N SER A 203 -7.11 3.87 -2.58
CA SER A 203 -6.78 3.61 -1.17
C SER A 203 -5.44 2.89 -1.02
N VAL A 204 -5.17 1.86 -1.84
CA VAL A 204 -3.87 1.15 -1.87
C VAL A 204 -2.72 2.11 -2.23
N ARG A 205 -2.90 2.94 -3.28
CA ARG A 205 -1.90 3.94 -3.68
C ARG A 205 -1.59 4.94 -2.57
N ALA A 206 -2.62 5.50 -1.95
CA ALA A 206 -2.46 6.44 -0.85
C ALA A 206 -1.72 5.82 0.35
N TYR A 207 -2.06 4.56 0.66
CA TYR A 207 -1.41 3.79 1.71
C TYR A 207 0.09 3.56 1.44
N ILE A 208 0.44 3.07 0.26
CA ILE A 208 1.84 2.86 -0.15
C ILE A 208 2.60 4.20 -0.09
N GLN A 209 2.00 5.27 -0.60
CA GLN A 209 2.59 6.61 -0.55
C GLN A 209 2.83 7.07 0.89
N ASN A 210 1.91 6.81 1.82
CA ASN A 210 2.07 7.16 3.22
C ASN A 210 3.32 6.49 3.82
N LEU A 211 3.49 5.18 3.62
CA LEU A 211 4.68 4.44 4.05
C LEU A 211 5.97 4.97 3.40
N ASN A 212 5.87 5.39 2.13
CA ASN A 212 7.01 5.90 1.38
C ASN A 212 7.42 7.34 1.73
N ARG A 213 6.55 8.15 2.34
CA ARG A 213 6.86 9.57 2.59
C ARG A 213 6.83 10.01 4.06
N HIS A 214 6.07 9.33 4.92
CA HIS A 214 5.87 9.83 6.28
C HIS A 214 7.11 9.58 7.15
N PRO A 215 7.57 10.55 7.98
CA PRO A 215 8.75 10.39 8.83
C PRO A 215 8.68 9.17 9.75
N THR A 216 7.51 8.88 10.32
CA THR A 216 7.27 7.72 11.19
C THR A 216 7.71 6.38 10.60
N TYR A 217 7.65 6.21 9.27
CA TYR A 217 8.02 4.96 8.59
C TYR A 217 9.46 4.99 8.07
N GLN A 218 10.34 5.79 8.68
CA GLN A 218 11.76 5.82 8.31
C GLN A 218 12.40 4.45 8.48
N LEU A 219 12.17 3.77 9.60
CA LEU A 219 12.69 2.43 9.85
C LEU A 219 12.27 1.43 8.77
N LEU A 220 10.99 1.44 8.35
CA LEU A 220 10.51 0.60 7.25
C LEU A 220 11.33 0.81 5.97
N ARG A 221 11.62 2.07 5.63
CA ARG A 221 12.42 2.42 4.44
C ARG A 221 13.91 2.12 4.61
N ASP A 222 14.41 2.10 5.83
CA ASP A 222 15.79 1.73 6.15
C ASP A 222 16.00 0.22 5.97
N VAL A 223 15.13 -0.61 6.57
CA VAL A 223 15.13 -2.06 6.37
C VAL A 223 15.05 -2.40 4.88
N ARG A 224 14.08 -1.81 4.15
CA ARG A 224 13.95 -2.01 2.71
C ARG A 224 15.21 -1.60 1.93
N LEU A 225 15.91 -0.55 2.35
CA LEU A 225 17.14 -0.11 1.70
C LEU A 225 18.30 -1.09 1.95
N GLU A 226 18.38 -1.66 3.15
CA GLU A 226 19.32 -2.72 3.50
C GLU A 226 19.08 -3.96 2.64
N ASP A 227 17.84 -4.44 2.54
CA ASP A 227 17.48 -5.58 1.67
C ASP A 227 17.92 -5.36 0.22
N ARG A 228 17.71 -4.15 -0.31
CA ARG A 228 18.14 -3.78 -1.67
C ARG A 228 19.66 -3.82 -1.83
N ARG A 229 20.42 -3.39 -0.82
CA ARG A 229 21.90 -3.41 -0.84
C ARG A 229 22.45 -4.82 -0.79
N ASP A 230 21.81 -5.68 -0.01
CA ASP A 230 22.22 -7.07 0.17
C ASP A 230 21.65 -7.99 -0.92
N ASN A 231 20.88 -7.44 -1.86
CA ASN A 231 20.13 -8.16 -2.88
C ASN A 231 19.19 -9.23 -2.27
N ALA A 232 18.74 -8.97 -1.03
CA ALA A 232 17.79 -9.79 -0.32
C ALA A 232 16.37 -9.56 -0.87
N PRO A 233 15.51 -10.58 -0.83
CA PRO A 233 14.11 -10.42 -1.20
C PRO A 233 13.38 -9.53 -0.18
N LEU A 234 12.68 -8.48 -0.66
CA LEU A 234 11.82 -7.69 0.22
C LEU A 234 10.75 -8.58 0.86
N SER A 235 10.61 -8.48 2.18
CA SER A 235 9.72 -9.30 3.00
C SER A 235 8.72 -8.45 3.77
N GLY A 236 7.43 -8.78 3.69
CA GLY A 236 6.44 -8.08 4.51
C GLY A 236 6.65 -8.30 6.02
N LEU A 237 7.21 -9.43 6.43
CA LEU A 237 7.48 -9.74 7.84
C LEU A 237 8.57 -8.85 8.44
N GLU A 238 9.62 -8.60 7.67
CA GLU A 238 10.75 -7.75 8.07
C GLU A 238 10.31 -6.28 8.08
N LEU A 239 9.66 -5.83 6.99
CA LEU A 239 9.19 -4.45 6.90
C LEU A 239 8.10 -4.09 7.92
N ALA A 240 7.39 -5.09 8.47
CA ALA A 240 6.41 -4.88 9.54
C ALA A 240 7.04 -4.26 10.80
N GLU A 241 8.35 -4.47 11.05
CA GLU A 241 9.06 -3.84 12.17
C GLU A 241 9.00 -2.30 12.11
N GLY A 242 8.99 -1.75 10.90
CA GLY A 242 8.90 -0.32 10.67
C GLY A 242 7.50 0.28 10.91
N LEU A 243 6.54 -0.49 11.41
CA LEU A 243 5.16 -0.05 11.65
C LEU A 243 4.88 0.40 13.09
N LEU A 244 5.91 0.57 13.92
CA LEU A 244 5.74 0.91 15.34
C LEU A 244 4.81 2.12 15.57
N GLY A 245 4.91 3.16 14.73
CA GLY A 245 4.05 4.34 14.83
C GLY A 245 2.79 4.30 13.95
N TYR A 246 2.44 3.15 13.36
CA TYR A 246 1.19 2.97 12.61
C TYR A 246 -0.01 2.89 13.54
N SER A 247 0.18 2.27 14.71
CA SER A 247 -0.85 2.00 15.70
C SER A 247 -0.38 2.39 17.10
N GLU A 248 -1.29 2.90 17.92
CA GLU A 248 -1.02 3.17 19.35
C GLU A 248 -0.67 1.91 20.14
N ARG A 249 -1.04 0.73 19.62
CA ARG A 249 -0.67 -0.57 20.19
C ARG A 249 0.82 -0.90 19.99
N GLY A 250 1.54 -0.16 19.15
CA GLY A 250 2.98 -0.31 18.94
C GLY A 250 3.36 -1.73 18.55
N GLU A 251 4.26 -2.36 19.31
CA GLU A 251 4.76 -3.72 19.06
C GLU A 251 3.67 -4.78 18.97
N GLU A 252 2.59 -4.68 19.77
CA GLU A 252 1.48 -5.65 19.70
C GLU A 252 0.79 -5.64 18.33
N TYR A 253 0.78 -4.49 17.66
CA TYR A 253 0.27 -4.38 16.30
C TYR A 253 1.20 -5.06 15.30
N ILE A 254 2.52 -4.87 15.45
CA ILE A 254 3.52 -5.50 14.58
C ILE A 254 3.40 -7.02 14.64
N GLU A 255 3.30 -7.58 15.85
CA GLU A 255 3.15 -9.02 16.07
C GLU A 255 1.83 -9.56 15.49
N GLU A 256 0.74 -8.79 15.58
CA GLU A 256 -0.53 -9.17 14.94
C GLU A 256 -0.41 -9.19 13.40
N ILE A 257 0.23 -8.20 12.80
CA ILE A 257 0.45 -8.14 11.35
C ILE A 257 1.33 -9.31 10.89
N ARG A 258 2.43 -9.59 11.59
CA ARG A 258 3.30 -10.75 11.30
C ARG A 258 2.54 -12.07 11.43
N ALA A 259 1.73 -12.23 12.48
CA ALA A 259 0.90 -13.41 12.66
C ALA A 259 -0.14 -13.55 11.53
N MET A 260 -0.74 -12.45 11.06
CA MET A 260 -1.66 -12.46 9.92
C MET A 260 -0.97 -12.85 8.62
N ILE A 261 0.25 -12.37 8.37
CA ILE A 261 1.06 -12.76 7.20
C ILE A 261 1.27 -14.27 7.22
N HIS A 262 1.83 -14.80 8.31
CA HIS A 262 2.11 -16.22 8.45
C HIS A 262 0.84 -17.10 8.39
N TYR A 263 -0.19 -16.78 9.17
CA TYR A 263 -1.39 -17.62 9.28
C TYR A 263 -2.14 -17.75 7.95
N ASN A 264 -2.12 -16.69 7.13
CA ASN A 264 -2.78 -16.70 5.83
C ASN A 264 -1.81 -17.00 4.66
N ASN A 265 -0.56 -17.42 4.95
CA ASN A 265 0.50 -17.71 4.00
C ASN A 265 0.72 -16.58 2.97
N LEU A 266 0.76 -15.32 3.44
CA LEU A 266 0.78 -14.16 2.55
C LEU A 266 2.13 -13.93 1.88
N GLU A 267 3.22 -14.52 2.39
CA GLU A 267 4.54 -14.50 1.78
C GLU A 267 4.53 -15.04 0.34
N PHE A 268 3.59 -15.95 0.02
CA PHE A 268 3.35 -16.41 -1.35
C PHE A 268 3.12 -15.25 -2.32
N TYR A 269 2.40 -14.20 -1.91
CA TYR A 269 2.13 -13.04 -2.77
C TYR A 269 3.35 -12.14 -2.97
N ASP A 270 4.30 -12.14 -2.03
CA ASP A 270 5.59 -11.48 -2.19
C ASP A 270 6.44 -12.22 -3.23
N ASP A 271 6.49 -13.55 -3.12
CA ASP A 271 7.21 -14.41 -4.06
C ASP A 271 6.62 -14.35 -5.47
N ASP A 272 5.30 -14.42 -5.60
CA ASP A 272 4.60 -14.30 -6.87
C ASP A 272 4.91 -12.93 -7.51
N PHE A 273 4.77 -11.83 -6.76
CA PHE A 273 5.06 -10.48 -7.28
C PHE A 273 6.52 -10.37 -7.71
N ARG A 274 7.45 -10.91 -6.92
CA ARG A 274 8.87 -10.93 -7.26
C ARG A 274 9.14 -11.73 -8.53
N SER A 275 8.48 -12.86 -8.72
CA SER A 275 8.59 -13.68 -9.93
C SER A 275 8.02 -12.97 -11.16
N VAL A 276 6.90 -12.26 -10.98
CA VAL A 276 6.24 -11.46 -12.00
C VAL A 276 7.15 -10.32 -12.44
N VAL A 277 7.84 -9.65 -11.51
CA VAL A 277 8.71 -8.51 -11.80
C VAL A 277 10.10 -8.91 -12.31
N ARG A 278 10.72 -9.96 -11.77
CA ARG A 278 12.09 -10.39 -12.18
C ARG A 278 12.17 -10.89 -13.61
N ASN A 279 11.07 -11.42 -14.16
CA ASN A 279 11.01 -12.00 -15.50
C ASN A 279 10.60 -10.98 -16.58
N LEU A 280 10.66 -9.68 -16.29
CA LEU A 280 10.21 -8.63 -17.20
C LEU A 280 11.38 -8.06 -18.00
N GLU A 281 11.32 -8.24 -19.32
CA GLU A 281 12.08 -7.42 -20.27
C GLU A 281 11.67 -5.94 -20.16
N PRO A 282 12.56 -4.97 -20.47
CA PRO A 282 12.20 -3.56 -20.56
C PRO A 282 10.95 -3.35 -21.45
N GLY A 283 9.86 -2.84 -20.87
CA GLY A 283 8.53 -2.71 -21.51
C GLY A 283 7.44 -3.62 -20.91
N SER A 284 7.81 -4.70 -20.21
CA SER A 284 6.83 -5.64 -19.64
C SER A 284 6.21 -5.12 -18.33
N LEU A 285 6.89 -4.19 -17.63
CA LEU A 285 6.29 -3.43 -16.52
C LEU A 285 5.12 -2.56 -16.99
N GLU A 286 5.24 -1.93 -18.17
CA GLU A 286 4.16 -1.16 -18.77
C GLU A 286 2.99 -2.08 -19.14
N GLN A 287 3.27 -3.29 -19.64
CA GLN A 287 2.24 -4.30 -19.93
C GLN A 287 1.50 -4.75 -18.65
N LEU A 288 2.20 -4.99 -17.55
CA LEU A 288 1.56 -5.27 -16.25
C LEU A 288 0.74 -4.08 -15.76
N ALA A 289 1.24 -2.86 -15.97
CA ALA A 289 0.57 -1.63 -15.55
C ALA A 289 -0.59 -1.20 -16.48
N SER A 290 -0.79 -1.89 -17.60
CA SER A 290 -1.83 -1.63 -18.61
C SER A 290 -2.69 -2.85 -18.95
N THR A 291 -2.53 -3.97 -18.25
CA THR A 291 -3.25 -5.21 -18.56
C THR A 291 -4.76 -5.01 -18.48
N GLU A 292 -5.45 -5.37 -19.57
CA GLU A 292 -6.91 -5.22 -19.69
C GLU A 292 -7.68 -6.24 -18.84
N ALA A 293 -7.05 -7.39 -18.51
CA ALA A 293 -7.65 -8.44 -17.70
C ALA A 293 -7.04 -8.47 -16.29
N GLU A 294 -7.87 -8.24 -15.26
CA GLU A 294 -7.51 -8.34 -13.84
C GLU A 294 -6.94 -9.73 -13.50
N THR A 295 -7.50 -10.78 -14.10
CA THR A 295 -7.04 -12.18 -13.91
C THR A 295 -5.62 -12.42 -14.39
N GLY A 296 -5.09 -11.56 -15.27
CA GLY A 296 -3.69 -11.61 -15.72
C GLY A 296 -2.68 -11.25 -14.63
N LEU A 297 -3.11 -10.61 -13.54
CA LEU A 297 -2.27 -10.26 -12.38
C LEU A 297 -2.52 -11.15 -11.16
N LEU A 298 -3.47 -12.09 -11.25
CA LEU A 298 -3.62 -13.08 -10.19
C LEU A 298 -2.41 -14.03 -10.20
N PRO A 299 -1.97 -14.52 -9.04
CA PRO A 299 -0.92 -15.51 -8.99
C PRO A 299 -1.31 -16.68 -9.87
N ARG A 300 -0.44 -17.05 -10.80
CA ARG A 300 -0.67 -18.28 -11.57
C ARG A 300 -0.60 -19.41 -10.56
N GLN A 301 -1.64 -20.24 -10.50
CA GLN A 301 -1.51 -21.55 -9.85
C GLN A 301 -0.46 -22.33 -10.64
N SER A 302 0.81 -22.16 -10.26
CA SER A 302 1.88 -23.07 -10.69
C SER A 302 1.45 -24.44 -10.18
N SER A 303 1.02 -25.27 -11.12
CA SER A 303 0.64 -26.66 -10.97
C SER A 303 1.04 -27.30 -9.63
N LEU A 304 0.08 -27.43 -8.72
CA LEU A 304 0.01 -28.62 -7.87
C LEU A 304 -0.31 -29.82 -8.77
N LYS A 305 0.65 -30.20 -9.61
CA LYS A 305 0.78 -31.55 -10.14
C LYS A 305 1.84 -32.22 -9.29
N THR A 306 1.46 -32.59 -8.06
CA THR A 306 2.04 -33.79 -7.46
C THR A 306 1.65 -34.93 -8.40
N ASN A 307 2.60 -35.46 -9.17
CA ASN A 307 2.47 -36.76 -9.80
C ASN A 307 2.16 -37.78 -8.70
N PRO A 308 1.00 -38.47 -8.71
CA PRO A 308 0.83 -39.70 -7.97
C PRO A 308 1.12 -40.85 -8.95
N ALA A 309 2.39 -41.03 -9.31
CA ALA A 309 2.85 -42.21 -10.02
C ALA A 309 4.38 -42.25 -9.99
N GLU A 310 4.92 -43.44 -9.71
CA GLU A 310 6.32 -43.82 -9.41
C GLU A 310 6.59 -43.67 -7.90
N GLY A 311 6.60 -44.73 -7.08
CA GLY A 311 6.99 -46.11 -7.32
C GLY A 311 7.89 -46.51 -6.16
#